data_AF-A0AAJ1VKM4-F1
#
_entry.id   AF-A0AAJ1VKM4-F1
#
_cell.length_a   1.000
_cell.length_b   1.000
_cell.length_c   1.000
_cell.angle_alpha   90.00
_cell.angle_beta   90.00
_cell.angle_gamma   90.00
#
_symmetry.space_group_name_H-M   'P 1'
#
loop_
_entity.id
_entity.type
_entity.pdbx_description
1 polymer ?
#
loop_
_entity_poly.entity_id
_entity_poly.type
_entity_poly.pdbx_seq_one_letter_code
_entity_poly.pdbx_strand_id
1 'polypeptide(L)'
;MKTLKMLSDFLPIPSYTVIILCFLFPFFLVKCGNVTLMSVKGTDLITGVSKQKMDERMRESIKKSSPYASSVSNQEDHTSSSDDSREESDKGDISPNLFVILSFLMAVAGIAVQLMKTLRNKYLYHLGFSVAGLLGLLGFYLSFKAKMEDMEHTTGMGMDGKINIAYSFGGAFYIAAALFSVVFLFFGIYSYLFLSKKDLEKI
;
A
#
# COMPACT_ATOMS: atom_id res chain seq x y z
N MET A 1 -27.75 -12.87 20.07
CA MET A 1 -26.42 -13.53 20.14
C MET A 1 -26.12 -14.43 18.94
N LYS A 2 -27.04 -15.29 18.48
CA LYS A 2 -26.78 -16.22 17.35
C LYS A 2 -26.38 -15.50 16.06
N THR A 3 -27.05 -14.40 15.71
CA THR A 3 -26.74 -13.58 14.53
C THR A 3 -25.37 -12.90 14.60
N LEU A 4 -25.03 -12.27 15.73
CA LEU A 4 -23.72 -11.67 15.98
C LEU A 4 -22.58 -12.69 15.89
N LYS A 5 -22.79 -13.90 16.43
CA LYS A 5 -21.81 -15.00 16.37
C LYS A 5 -21.63 -15.51 14.94
N MET A 6 -22.72 -15.67 14.19
CA MET A 6 -22.65 -16.08 12.78
C MET A 6 -21.92 -15.03 11.92
N LEU A 7 -22.18 -13.75 12.19
CA LEU A 7 -21.49 -12.65 11.51
C LEU A 7 -20.01 -12.57 11.89
N SER A 8 -19.65 -12.83 13.16
CA SER A 8 -18.24 -12.88 13.58
C SER A 8 -17.46 -14.04 12.98
N ASP A 9 -18.13 -15.15 12.67
CA ASP A 9 -17.50 -16.29 12.01
C ASP A 9 -17.37 -16.09 10.50
N PHE A 10 -18.27 -15.31 9.90
CA PHE A 10 -18.29 -15.07 8.45
C PHE A 10 -17.48 -13.85 8.02
N LEU A 11 -17.55 -12.72 8.73
CA LEU A 11 -16.95 -11.43 8.32
C LEU A 11 -15.41 -11.48 8.11
N PRO A 12 -14.61 -12.19 8.92
CA PRO A 12 -13.15 -12.17 8.78
C PRO A 12 -12.65 -12.67 7.43
N ILE A 13 -13.19 -13.80 6.96
CA ILE A 13 -12.70 -14.47 5.73
C ILE A 13 -12.80 -13.54 4.51
N PRO A 14 -13.99 -13.06 4.09
CA PRO A 14 -14.10 -12.20 2.92
C PRO A 14 -13.36 -10.88 3.13
N SER A 15 -13.37 -10.31 4.34
CA SER A 15 -12.69 -9.04 4.60
C SER A 15 -11.18 -9.17 4.41
N TYR A 16 -10.52 -10.15 5.04
CA TYR A 16 -9.08 -10.33 4.90
C TYR A 16 -8.69 -10.81 3.51
N THR A 17 -9.53 -11.60 2.84
CA THR A 17 -9.31 -11.97 1.43
C THR A 17 -9.30 -10.74 0.52
N VAL A 18 -10.27 -9.85 0.66
CA VAL A 18 -10.31 -8.61 -0.15
C VAL A 18 -9.13 -7.71 0.20
N ILE A 19 -8.73 -7.61 1.48
CA ILE A 19 -7.52 -6.88 1.88
C ILE A 19 -6.29 -7.44 1.16
N ILE A 20 -6.07 -8.76 1.17
CA ILE A 20 -4.94 -9.40 0.47
C ILE A 20 -4.98 -9.10 -1.03
N LEU A 21 -6.15 -9.18 -1.65
CA LEU A 21 -6.33 -8.84 -3.07
C LEU A 21 -5.97 -7.38 -3.34
N CYS A 22 -6.28 -6.45 -2.43
CA CYS A 22 -5.91 -5.04 -2.59
C CYS A 22 -4.39 -4.87 -2.78
N PHE A 23 -3.54 -5.68 -2.16
CA PHE A 23 -2.08 -5.57 -2.34
C PHE A 23 -1.62 -5.88 -3.78
N LEU A 24 -2.42 -6.58 -4.59
CA LEU A 24 -2.13 -6.82 -6.00
C LEU A 24 -2.37 -5.58 -6.89
N PHE A 25 -3.05 -4.56 -6.35
CA PHE A 25 -3.43 -3.33 -7.02
C PHE A 25 -2.52 -2.15 -6.64
N PRO A 26 -2.57 -1.03 -7.40
CA PRO A 26 -1.85 0.20 -7.06
C PRO A 26 -2.16 0.69 -5.67
N PHE A 27 -1.13 0.74 -4.81
CA PHE A 27 -1.17 1.41 -3.52
C PHE A 27 -0.70 2.86 -3.65
N PHE A 28 0.18 3.12 -4.62
CA PHE A 28 0.80 4.41 -4.81
C PHE A 28 0.89 4.76 -6.30
N LEU A 29 0.65 6.02 -6.62
CA LEU A 29 0.57 6.58 -7.96
C LEU A 29 1.43 7.86 -8.04
N VAL A 30 2.33 7.91 -9.01
CA VAL A 30 3.06 9.11 -9.39
C VAL A 30 2.38 9.69 -10.62
N LYS A 31 1.88 10.91 -10.50
CA LYS A 31 1.25 11.66 -11.59
C LYS A 31 2.12 12.84 -11.98
N CYS A 32 2.14 13.12 -13.28
CA CYS A 32 2.68 14.36 -13.82
C CYS A 32 1.56 15.02 -14.63
N GLY A 33 1.05 16.15 -14.13
CA GLY A 33 -0.18 16.74 -14.67
C GLY A 33 -1.35 15.75 -14.65
N ASN A 34 -1.90 15.43 -15.83
CA ASN A 34 -3.06 14.54 -15.98
C ASN A 34 -2.70 13.07 -16.26
N VAL A 35 -1.41 12.74 -16.40
CA VAL A 35 -0.96 11.38 -16.73
C VAL A 35 -0.35 10.69 -15.52
N THR A 36 -0.71 9.43 -15.31
CA THR A 36 -0.08 8.56 -14.30
C THR A 36 1.21 8.01 -14.92
N LEU A 37 2.36 8.54 -14.50
CA LEU A 37 3.66 8.10 -15.02
C LEU A 37 4.13 6.79 -14.40
N MET A 38 3.74 6.51 -13.16
CA MET A 38 4.14 5.30 -12.47
C MET A 38 3.11 4.86 -11.45
N SER A 39 2.89 3.55 -11.37
CA SER A 39 1.96 2.90 -10.45
C SER A 39 2.68 1.79 -9.69
N VAL A 40 2.82 1.94 -8.38
CA VAL A 40 3.45 0.96 -7.50
C VAL A 40 2.38 0.13 -6.82
N LYS A 41 2.44 -1.19 -7.03
CA LYS A 41 1.52 -2.16 -6.42
C LYS A 41 1.90 -2.42 -4.96
N GLY A 42 0.93 -2.85 -4.13
CA GLY A 42 1.22 -3.30 -2.77
C GLY A 42 2.24 -4.45 -2.72
N THR A 43 2.22 -5.37 -3.68
CA THR A 43 3.21 -6.46 -3.78
C THR A 43 4.60 -5.95 -4.10
N ASP A 44 4.70 -4.93 -4.95
CA ASP A 44 5.97 -4.31 -5.32
C ASP A 44 6.62 -3.65 -4.09
N LEU A 45 5.80 -3.12 -3.17
CA LEU A 45 6.23 -2.61 -1.86
C LEU A 45 6.64 -3.73 -0.88
N ILE A 46 6.14 -4.96 -1.06
CA ILE A 46 6.47 -6.12 -0.21
C ILE A 46 7.78 -6.77 -0.66
N THR A 47 7.95 -7.00 -1.96
CA THR A 47 9.12 -7.72 -2.50
C THR A 47 10.30 -6.80 -2.78
N GLY A 48 10.07 -5.49 -2.83
CA GLY A 48 10.97 -4.55 -3.48
C GLY A 48 10.89 -4.69 -5.00
N VAL A 49 11.31 -3.64 -5.71
CA VAL A 49 11.37 -3.62 -7.19
C VAL A 49 12.76 -3.20 -7.61
N SER A 50 13.38 -4.00 -8.49
CA SER A 50 14.67 -3.68 -9.09
C SER A 50 14.55 -2.57 -10.14
N LYS A 51 15.62 -1.77 -10.25
CA LYS A 51 15.80 -0.66 -11.19
C LYS A 51 15.31 -0.96 -12.62
N GLN A 52 15.68 -2.12 -13.17
CA GLN A 52 15.38 -2.49 -14.56
C GLN A 52 13.87 -2.62 -14.84
N LYS A 53 13.11 -3.18 -13.89
CA LYS A 53 11.66 -3.39 -14.01
C LYS A 53 10.86 -2.11 -13.78
N MET A 54 11.47 -1.10 -13.16
CA MET A 54 10.88 0.23 -13.00
C MET A 54 11.04 1.04 -14.27
N ASP A 55 12.26 1.08 -14.81
CA ASP A 55 12.61 1.84 -16.01
C ASP A 55 11.83 1.34 -17.24
N GLU A 56 11.68 0.02 -17.37
CA GLU A 56 10.87 -0.60 -18.43
C GLU A 56 9.38 -0.21 -18.33
N ARG A 57 8.80 -0.20 -17.11
CA ARG A 57 7.40 0.21 -16.90
C ARG A 57 7.18 1.71 -17.11
N MET A 58 8.16 2.53 -16.74
CA MET A 58 8.13 3.96 -17.01
C MET A 58 8.20 4.22 -18.51
N ARG A 59 9.11 3.54 -19.22
CA ARG A 59 9.27 3.64 -20.68
C ARG A 59 8.02 3.17 -21.44
N GLU A 60 7.37 2.09 -21.00
CA GLU A 60 6.07 1.66 -21.56
C GLU A 60 4.95 2.67 -21.31
N SER A 61 4.88 3.25 -20.11
CA SER A 61 3.85 4.23 -19.74
C SER A 61 4.01 5.53 -20.53
N ILE A 62 5.25 5.96 -20.78
CA ILE A 62 5.57 7.10 -21.65
C ILE A 62 5.22 6.78 -23.11
N LYS A 63 5.57 5.59 -23.61
CA LYS A 63 5.17 5.15 -24.97
C LYS A 63 3.67 5.14 -25.18
N LYS A 64 2.89 4.76 -24.17
CA LYS A 64 1.43 4.69 -24.24
C LYS A 64 0.74 6.05 -24.09
N SER A 65 1.40 7.02 -23.45
CA SER A 65 0.83 8.35 -23.18
C SER A 65 1.26 9.43 -24.18
N SER A 66 2.26 9.17 -25.03
CA SER A 66 2.73 10.12 -26.04
C SER A 66 2.33 9.72 -27.47
N PRO A 67 1.58 10.57 -28.21
CA PRO A 67 1.26 10.37 -29.62
C PRO A 67 2.49 10.35 -30.57
N TYR A 68 3.68 10.68 -30.08
CA TYR A 68 4.92 10.79 -30.86
C TYR A 68 5.94 9.67 -30.56
N ALA A 69 5.62 8.69 -29.71
CA ALA A 69 6.58 7.69 -29.27
C ALA A 69 7.03 6.69 -30.36
N SER A 70 6.37 6.70 -31.53
CA SER A 70 6.70 5.83 -32.67
C SER A 70 7.91 6.28 -33.48
N SER A 71 8.44 7.50 -33.28
CA SER A 71 9.58 8.02 -34.04
C SER A 71 10.94 7.87 -33.35
N VAL A 72 10.99 7.33 -32.13
CA VAL A 72 12.24 7.00 -31.40
C VAL A 72 12.52 5.51 -31.54
N SER A 73 12.63 5.04 -32.78
CA SER A 73 12.92 3.62 -33.07
C SER A 73 14.04 3.44 -34.08
N ASN A 74 14.96 4.40 -34.21
CA ASN A 74 16.18 4.24 -35.00
C ASN A 74 17.32 5.05 -34.38
N GLN A 75 17.92 4.54 -33.30
CA GLN A 75 19.36 4.75 -33.13
C GLN A 75 19.92 3.60 -32.30
N GLU A 76 20.48 2.62 -33.02
CA GLU A 76 21.33 1.57 -32.49
C GLU A 76 22.65 2.16 -31.95
N ASP A 77 23.23 1.41 -31.00
CA ASP A 77 24.55 1.52 -30.38
C ASP A 77 25.57 2.43 -31.09
N HIS A 78 25.97 3.53 -30.44
CA HIS A 78 27.33 4.07 -30.59
C HIS A 78 27.82 4.73 -29.29
N THR A 79 28.79 4.07 -28.67
CA THR A 79 29.71 4.62 -27.67
C THR A 79 30.53 5.76 -28.28
N SER A 80 30.46 6.98 -27.74
CA SER A 80 31.62 7.87 -27.49
C SER A 80 31.22 9.23 -26.90
N SER A 81 31.61 9.41 -25.64
CA SER A 81 32.13 10.63 -25.00
C SER A 81 31.83 11.99 -25.65
N SER A 82 31.11 12.87 -24.94
CA SER A 82 31.70 13.93 -24.09
C SER A 82 30.60 14.81 -23.50
N ASP A 83 30.83 15.22 -22.25
CA ASP A 83 30.10 16.25 -21.50
C ASP A 83 28.59 16.04 -21.31
N ASP A 84 28.24 15.25 -20.30
CA ASP A 84 26.93 15.39 -19.68
C ASP A 84 27.03 15.37 -18.16
N SER A 85 26.40 16.39 -17.60
CA SER A 85 26.16 16.67 -16.19
C SER A 85 25.89 15.40 -15.39
N ARG A 86 26.66 15.23 -14.32
CA ARG A 86 26.41 14.30 -13.21
C ARG A 86 25.06 14.61 -12.57
N GLU A 87 23.97 14.13 -13.16
CA GLU A 87 22.75 13.85 -12.43
C GLU A 87 22.90 12.47 -11.77
N GLU A 88 23.43 12.48 -10.55
CA GLU A 88 23.26 11.36 -9.63
C GLU A 88 21.76 11.20 -9.32
N SER A 89 21.05 10.47 -10.18
CA SER A 89 19.79 9.84 -9.83
C SER A 89 20.06 8.57 -9.02
N ASP A 90 20.68 8.74 -7.85
CA ASP A 90 20.88 7.69 -6.85
C ASP A 90 19.57 7.41 -6.08
N LYS A 91 18.50 7.09 -6.82
CA LYS A 91 17.19 6.66 -6.29
C LYS A 91 16.87 5.27 -6.83
N GLY A 92 17.81 4.34 -6.65
CA GLY A 92 17.89 3.11 -7.43
C GLY A 92 17.02 1.93 -7.01
N ASP A 93 16.55 1.86 -5.75
CA ASP A 93 15.72 0.75 -5.27
C ASP A 93 14.55 1.26 -4.43
N ILE A 94 13.33 0.77 -4.73
CA ILE A 94 12.24 0.81 -3.74
C ILE A 94 12.54 -0.33 -2.78
N SER A 95 13.24 0.00 -1.69
CA SER A 95 13.47 -0.96 -0.61
C SER A 95 12.13 -1.48 -0.09
N PRO A 96 12.03 -2.79 0.22
CA PRO A 96 10.83 -3.38 0.80
C PRO A 96 10.31 -2.53 1.98
N ASN A 97 9.04 -2.12 1.91
CA ASN A 97 8.47 -1.27 2.94
C ASN A 97 7.97 -2.11 4.11
N LEU A 98 8.70 -2.07 5.23
CA LEU A 98 8.40 -2.87 6.42
C LEU A 98 6.96 -2.67 6.92
N PHE A 99 6.41 -1.46 6.83
CA PHE A 99 5.05 -1.17 7.28
C PHE A 99 3.99 -1.84 6.40
N VAL A 100 4.20 -1.85 5.09
CA VAL A 100 3.31 -2.52 4.12
C VAL A 100 3.39 -4.04 4.29
N ILE A 101 4.59 -4.58 4.50
CA ILE A 101 4.82 -6.00 4.81
C ILE A 101 4.08 -6.40 6.09
N LEU A 102 4.19 -5.59 7.14
CA LEU A 102 3.50 -5.83 8.40
C LEU A 102 1.98 -5.89 8.19
N SER A 103 1.40 -4.93 7.47
CA SER A 103 -0.04 -4.92 7.17
C SER A 103 -0.48 -6.15 6.37
N PHE A 104 0.33 -6.58 5.40
CA PHE A 104 0.04 -7.78 4.62
C PHE A 104 0.07 -9.04 5.47
N LEU A 105 1.11 -9.21 6.31
CA LEU A 105 1.24 -10.35 7.21
C LEU A 105 0.07 -10.44 8.20
N MET A 106 -0.41 -9.31 8.70
CA MET A 106 -1.58 -9.28 9.60
C MET A 106 -2.87 -9.72 8.89
N ALA A 107 -3.03 -9.41 7.60
CA ALA A 107 -4.17 -9.90 6.82
C ALA A 107 -4.11 -11.43 6.64
N VAL A 108 -2.93 -11.98 6.33
CA VAL A 108 -2.70 -13.43 6.22
C VAL A 108 -2.93 -14.14 7.55
N ALA A 109 -2.39 -13.59 8.65
CA ALA A 109 -2.59 -14.11 10.00
C ALA A 109 -4.08 -14.10 10.41
N GLY A 110 -4.82 -13.08 9.98
CA GLY A 110 -6.27 -12.99 10.16
C GLY A 110 -7.02 -14.18 9.56
N ILE A 111 -6.69 -14.56 8.32
CA ILE A 111 -7.29 -15.76 7.69
C ILE A 111 -6.84 -17.02 8.42
N ALA A 112 -5.56 -17.14 8.74
CA ALA A 112 -5.01 -18.33 9.40
C ALA A 112 -5.72 -18.61 10.75
N VAL A 113 -5.87 -17.58 11.60
CA VAL A 113 -6.58 -17.72 12.88
C VAL A 113 -8.05 -18.07 12.70
N GLN A 114 -8.70 -17.56 11.65
CA GLN A 114 -10.10 -17.89 11.40
C GLN A 114 -10.27 -19.39 11.08
N LEU A 115 -9.34 -19.98 10.32
CA LEU A 115 -9.34 -21.39 9.96
C LEU A 115 -8.97 -22.33 11.14
N MET A 116 -8.21 -21.85 12.12
CA MET A 116 -7.85 -22.64 13.30
C MET A 116 -9.07 -22.92 14.18
N LYS A 117 -9.37 -24.20 14.43
CA LYS A 117 -10.50 -24.61 15.30
C LYS A 117 -10.20 -24.53 16.80
N THR A 118 -8.91 -24.52 17.17
CA THR A 118 -8.45 -24.61 18.57
C THR A 118 -8.56 -23.30 19.36
N LEU A 119 -8.63 -22.15 18.68
CA LEU A 119 -8.59 -20.85 19.36
C LEU A 119 -9.98 -20.47 19.91
N ARG A 120 -10.11 -20.46 21.24
CA ARG A 120 -11.36 -20.14 21.95
C ARG A 120 -11.79 -18.67 21.81
N ASN A 121 -10.83 -17.75 21.76
CA ASN A 121 -11.08 -16.30 21.77
C ASN A 121 -10.65 -15.61 20.46
N LYS A 122 -11.08 -16.12 19.30
CA LYS A 122 -10.69 -15.60 17.96
C LYS A 122 -10.89 -14.09 17.80
N TYR A 123 -11.95 -13.55 18.39
CA TYR A 123 -12.27 -12.12 18.31
C TYR A 123 -11.15 -11.20 18.81
N LEU A 124 -10.38 -11.60 19.84
CA LEU A 124 -9.25 -10.82 20.35
C LEU A 124 -8.08 -10.79 19.36
N TYR A 125 -7.85 -11.89 18.64
CA TYR A 125 -6.82 -11.96 17.62
C TYR A 125 -7.17 -11.09 16.42
N HIS A 126 -8.42 -11.16 15.94
CA HIS A 126 -8.87 -10.28 14.85
C HIS A 126 -8.79 -8.80 15.21
N LEU A 127 -9.13 -8.45 16.46
CA LEU A 127 -8.94 -7.11 16.99
C LEU A 127 -7.45 -6.72 16.92
N GLY A 128 -6.55 -7.54 17.46
CA GLY A 128 -5.11 -7.28 17.43
C GLY A 128 -4.52 -7.13 16.03
N PHE A 129 -4.85 -8.06 15.11
CA PHE A 129 -4.40 -8.00 13.73
C PHE A 129 -4.94 -6.79 12.97
N SER A 130 -6.19 -6.40 13.23
CA SER A 130 -6.77 -5.21 12.60
C SER A 130 -6.09 -3.93 13.05
N VAL A 131 -5.77 -3.78 14.35
CA VAL A 131 -5.02 -2.64 14.88
C VAL A 131 -3.61 -2.60 14.31
N ALA A 132 -2.88 -3.72 14.37
CA ALA A 132 -1.52 -3.79 13.83
C ALA A 132 -1.48 -3.52 12.31
N GLY A 133 -2.46 -4.03 11.57
CA GLY A 133 -2.62 -3.77 10.14
C GLY A 133 -2.87 -2.30 9.82
N LEU A 134 -3.76 -1.63 10.58
CA LEU A 134 -4.01 -0.19 10.45
C LEU A 134 -2.79 0.65 10.79
N LEU A 135 -2.09 0.31 11.87
CA LEU A 135 -0.86 1.02 12.26
C LEU A 135 0.23 0.87 11.20
N GLY A 136 0.34 -0.30 10.55
CA GLY A 136 1.23 -0.47 9.40
C GLY A 136 0.82 0.43 8.22
N LEU A 137 -0.45 0.46 7.83
CA LEU A 137 -0.89 1.32 6.72
C LEU A 137 -0.74 2.82 7.04
N LEU A 138 -0.99 3.22 8.29
CA LEU A 138 -0.79 4.57 8.76
C LEU A 138 0.70 4.96 8.79
N GLY A 139 1.55 4.06 9.31
CA GLY A 139 3.00 4.24 9.32
C GLY A 139 3.55 4.38 7.90
N PHE A 140 3.06 3.56 6.96
CA PHE A 140 3.37 3.71 5.54
C PHE A 140 2.94 5.09 5.00
N TYR A 141 1.71 5.52 5.28
CA TYR A 141 1.21 6.83 4.83
C TYR A 141 2.07 7.98 5.33
N LEU A 142 2.40 7.99 6.63
CA LEU A 142 3.21 9.03 7.26
C LEU A 142 4.65 9.02 6.78
N SER A 143 5.29 7.84 6.76
CA SER A 143 6.66 7.67 6.28
C SER A 143 6.80 8.08 4.81
N PHE A 144 5.80 7.72 3.99
CA PHE A 144 5.75 8.13 2.61
C PHE A 144 5.62 9.65 2.49
N LYS A 145 4.65 10.27 3.18
CA LYS A 145 4.43 11.72 3.16
C LYS A 145 5.68 12.49 3.58
N ALA A 146 6.35 12.09 4.66
CA ALA A 146 7.59 12.69 5.13
C ALA A 146 8.70 12.63 4.06
N LYS A 147 8.88 11.47 3.42
CA LYS A 147 9.87 11.31 2.34
C LYS A 147 9.59 12.22 1.14
N MET A 148 8.33 12.60 0.89
CA MET A 148 7.98 13.51 -0.21
C MET A 148 8.16 14.98 0.17
N GLU A 149 7.85 15.35 1.41
CA GLU A 149 8.10 16.70 1.93
C GLU A 149 9.60 17.03 1.90
N ASP A 150 10.45 16.07 2.27
CA ASP A 150 11.92 16.22 2.17
C ASP A 150 12.38 16.43 0.72
N MET A 151 11.75 15.74 -0.24
CA MET A 151 12.06 15.86 -1.66
C MET A 151 11.61 17.21 -2.23
N GLU A 152 10.48 17.75 -1.77
CA GLU A 152 9.97 19.06 -2.17
C GLU A 152 10.92 20.19 -1.73
N HIS A 153 11.46 20.10 -0.51
CA HIS A 153 12.46 21.07 -0.04
C HIS A 153 13.80 20.97 -0.76
N THR A 154 14.20 19.78 -1.20
CA THR A 154 15.50 19.55 -1.88
C THR A 154 15.41 19.78 -3.39
N THR A 155 14.23 19.66 -4.00
CA THR A 155 13.98 19.96 -5.43
C THR A 155 13.39 21.35 -5.67
N GLY A 156 13.26 22.16 -4.62
CA GLY A 156 12.87 23.58 -4.65
C GLY A 156 13.96 24.55 -5.15
N MET A 157 14.95 24.09 -5.91
CA MET A 157 15.79 24.97 -6.73
C MET A 157 15.35 24.83 -8.19
N GLY A 158 14.47 25.75 -8.60
CA GLY A 158 13.99 25.83 -9.97
C GLY A 158 13.11 27.06 -10.17
N MET A 159 13.75 28.23 -10.21
CA MET A 159 13.27 29.33 -11.03
C MET A 159 13.17 28.77 -12.47
N ASP A 160 12.01 28.90 -13.10
CA ASP A 160 11.62 28.35 -14.42
C ASP A 160 11.26 26.86 -14.54
N GLY A 161 10.04 26.58 -15.05
CA GLY A 161 9.65 25.28 -15.63
C GLY A 161 9.00 24.25 -14.68
N LYS A 162 7.94 24.62 -13.96
CA LYS A 162 7.20 23.74 -13.02
C LYS A 162 6.58 22.50 -13.69
N ILE A 163 7.30 21.37 -13.66
CA ILE A 163 6.70 20.05 -13.83
C ILE A 163 6.08 19.66 -12.48
N ASN A 164 4.77 19.80 -12.33
CA ASN A 164 4.06 19.47 -11.09
C ASN A 164 3.91 17.94 -10.96
N ILE A 165 4.85 17.30 -10.27
CA ILE A 165 4.78 15.87 -9.96
C ILE A 165 3.88 15.70 -8.74
N ALA A 166 2.63 15.30 -8.98
CA ALA A 166 1.65 15.05 -7.95
C ALA A 166 1.71 13.59 -7.49
N TYR A 167 1.75 13.37 -6.19
CA TYR A 167 1.80 12.05 -5.59
C TYR A 167 0.45 11.72 -4.96
N SER A 168 -0.11 10.56 -5.33
CA SER A 168 -1.43 10.14 -4.87
C SER A 168 -1.38 8.70 -4.38
N PHE A 169 -2.12 8.41 -3.33
CA PHE A 169 -2.40 7.02 -2.95
C PHE A 169 -3.42 6.42 -3.91
N GLY A 170 -3.28 5.12 -4.18
CA GLY A 170 -4.20 4.37 -5.01
C GLY A 170 -5.45 3.95 -4.24
N GLY A 171 -6.56 3.73 -4.95
CA GLY A 171 -7.83 3.32 -4.33
C GLY A 171 -7.72 2.06 -3.48
N ALA A 172 -6.86 1.12 -3.86
CA ALA A 172 -6.65 -0.12 -3.12
C ALA A 172 -6.07 0.09 -1.71
N PHE A 173 -5.25 1.13 -1.51
CA PHE A 173 -4.76 1.50 -0.19
C PHE A 173 -5.93 1.92 0.73
N TYR A 174 -6.82 2.78 0.24
CA TYR A 174 -7.98 3.25 1.00
C TYR A 174 -8.98 2.12 1.27
N ILE A 175 -9.22 1.23 0.31
CA ILE A 175 -10.10 0.07 0.48
C ILE A 175 -9.53 -0.88 1.55
N ALA A 176 -8.23 -1.17 1.51
CA ALA A 176 -7.57 -2.00 2.51
C ALA A 176 -7.67 -1.38 3.92
N ALA A 177 -7.40 -0.08 4.04
CA ALA A 177 -7.53 0.65 5.31
C ALA A 177 -8.98 0.61 5.83
N ALA A 178 -9.97 0.89 4.97
CA ALA A 178 -11.37 0.86 5.34
C ALA A 178 -11.81 -0.52 5.83
N LEU A 179 -11.41 -1.59 5.15
CA LEU A 179 -11.75 -2.95 5.57
C LEU A 179 -11.11 -3.33 6.90
N PHE A 180 -9.84 -2.95 7.13
CA PHE A 180 -9.22 -3.12 8.44
C PHE A 180 -9.97 -2.34 9.52
N SER A 181 -10.43 -1.12 9.25
CA SER A 181 -11.26 -0.34 10.18
C SER A 181 -12.62 -0.98 10.46
N VAL A 182 -13.28 -1.54 9.44
CA VAL A 182 -14.55 -2.26 9.61
C VAL A 182 -14.37 -3.49 10.52
N VAL A 183 -13.31 -4.27 10.29
CA VAL A 183 -12.98 -5.43 11.14
C VAL A 183 -12.67 -5.00 12.56
N PHE A 184 -11.87 -3.94 12.73
CA PHE A 184 -11.54 -3.37 14.03
C PHE A 184 -12.80 -2.95 14.80
N LEU A 185 -13.68 -2.16 14.16
CA LEU A 185 -14.92 -1.69 14.79
C LEU A 185 -15.84 -2.85 15.14
N PHE A 186 -16.04 -3.80 14.22
CA PHE A 186 -16.91 -4.94 14.45
C PHE A 186 -16.44 -5.77 15.65
N PHE A 187 -15.16 -6.15 15.69
CA PHE A 187 -14.62 -6.94 16.80
C PHE A 187 -14.43 -6.14 18.08
N GLY A 188 -14.22 -4.83 17.98
CA GLY A 188 -14.20 -3.91 19.13
C GLY A 188 -15.55 -3.83 19.81
N ILE A 189 -16.62 -3.63 19.04
CA ILE A 189 -18.01 -3.65 19.54
C ILE A 189 -18.35 -5.03 20.11
N TYR A 190 -18.00 -6.11 19.41
CA TYR A 190 -18.22 -7.47 19.90
C TYR A 190 -17.53 -7.73 21.24
N SER A 191 -16.27 -7.30 21.37
CA SER A 191 -15.49 -7.40 22.61
C SER A 191 -16.12 -6.59 23.75
N TYR A 192 -16.51 -5.33 23.47
CA TYR A 192 -17.15 -4.44 24.45
C TYR A 192 -18.46 -5.02 24.99
N LEU A 193 -19.34 -5.50 24.10
CA LEU A 193 -20.62 -6.11 24.50
C LEU A 193 -20.42 -7.41 25.30
N PHE A 194 -19.37 -8.17 24.99
CA PHE A 194 -19.02 -9.38 25.72
C PHE A 194 -18.48 -9.06 27.12
N LEU A 195 -17.66 -8.02 27.26
CA LEU A 195 -17.12 -7.56 28.54
C LEU A 195 -18.22 -7.02 29.45
N SER A 196 -19.08 -6.13 28.92
CA SER A 196 -20.21 -5.54 29.65
C SER A 196 -21.17 -6.58 30.23
N LYS A 197 -21.35 -7.73 29.56
CA LYS A 197 -22.16 -8.84 30.09
C LYS A 197 -21.54 -9.55 31.29
N LYS A 198 -20.22 -9.70 31.33
CA LYS A 198 -19.55 -10.34 32.47
C LYS A 198 -19.68 -9.51 33.75
N ASP A 199 -19.71 -8.20 33.60
CA ASP A 199 -19.91 -7.29 34.74
C ASP A 199 -21.36 -7.33 35.23
N LEU A 200 -22.32 -7.53 34.33
CA LEU A 200 -23.75 -7.67 34.68
C LEU A 200 -24.07 -8.99 35.41
N GLU A 201 -23.38 -10.10 35.09
CA GLU A 201 -23.55 -11.39 35.79
C GLU A 201 -22.90 -11.44 37.18
N LYS A 202 -22.13 -10.41 37.56
CA LYS A 202 -21.47 -10.30 38.87
C LYS A 202 -22.27 -9.51 39.91
N ILE A 203 -23.36 -8.87 39.51
CA ILE A 203 -24.28 -8.09 40.38
C ILE A 203 -25.49 -8.96 40.69
#